data_AF-A0A847GWB3-F1
#
_entry.id   AF-A0A847GWB3-F1
#
_cell.length_a   1.000
_cell.length_b   1.000
_cell.length_c   1.000
_cell.angle_alpha   90.00
_cell.angle_beta   90.00
_cell.angle_gamma   90.00
#
_symmetry.space_group_name_H-M   'P 1'
#
loop_
_entity.id
_entity.type
_entity.pdbx_description
1 polymer ?
#
loop_
_entity_poly.entity_id
_entity_poly.type
_entity_poly.pdbx_seq_one_letter_code
_entity_poly.pdbx_strand_id
1 'polypeptide(L)'
;MDAALNEVREFHRQIGAAVADSPVLLPCERESASEMADAIRALLTRCRSMADDGNSLPARLCLALEEMAEWVEAHAAGDLVAAADAWGDRLYVLLGDAAAAGLPAAAIFEEIHQSNMTKTAAKAGSLGKGTKAAAFRQPRLREVLFPANYGPD
;
A
#
# COMPACT_ATOMS: atom_id res chain seq x y z
N MET A 1 -9.73 3.70 -11.21
CA MET A 1 -9.30 2.67 -10.24
C MET A 1 -9.14 1.31 -10.91
N ASP A 2 -10.12 0.89 -11.73
CA ASP A 2 -10.08 -0.42 -12.42
C ASP A 2 -8.84 -0.66 -13.28
N ALA A 3 -8.38 0.36 -14.02
CA ALA A 3 -7.14 0.27 -14.80
C ALA A 3 -5.93 -0.05 -13.91
N ALA A 4 -5.74 0.72 -12.83
CA ALA A 4 -4.68 0.50 -11.86
C ALA A 4 -4.76 -0.88 -11.19
N LEU A 5 -5.98 -1.35 -10.87
CA LEU A 5 -6.17 -2.69 -10.32
C LEU A 5 -5.78 -3.79 -11.31
N ASN A 6 -6.11 -3.63 -12.59
CA ASN A 6 -5.70 -4.58 -13.64
C ASN A 6 -4.19 -4.63 -13.83
N GLU A 7 -3.52 -3.48 -13.81
CA GLU A 7 -2.05 -3.37 -13.82
C GLU A 7 -1.41 -4.10 -12.63
N VAL A 8 -1.97 -3.97 -11.43
CA VAL A 8 -1.50 -4.72 -10.25
C VAL A 8 -1.76 -6.21 -10.40
N ARG A 9 -2.91 -6.64 -10.93
CA ARG A 9 -3.21 -8.06 -11.21
C ARG A 9 -2.22 -8.65 -12.20
N GLU A 10 -1.88 -7.91 -13.26
CA GLU A 10 -0.89 -8.32 -14.24
C GLU A 10 0.48 -8.52 -13.59
N PHE A 11 0.94 -7.53 -12.82
CA PHE A 11 2.19 -7.62 -12.09
C PHE A 11 2.20 -8.81 -11.11
N HIS A 12 1.12 -9.03 -10.35
CA HIS A 12 1.00 -10.18 -9.45
C HIS A 12 1.13 -11.51 -10.20
N ARG A 13 0.48 -11.65 -11.36
CA ARG A 13 0.62 -12.85 -12.20
C ARG A 13 2.05 -13.03 -12.69
N GLN A 14 2.71 -11.97 -13.15
CA GLN A 14 4.11 -12.02 -13.61
C GLN A 14 5.06 -12.52 -12.53
N ILE A 15 4.85 -12.12 -11.27
CA ILE A 15 5.72 -12.52 -10.17
C ILE A 15 5.30 -13.81 -9.47
N GLY A 16 4.20 -14.44 -9.90
CA GLY A 16 3.64 -15.64 -9.28
C GLY A 16 2.94 -15.40 -7.94
N ALA A 17 2.49 -14.17 -7.67
CA ALA A 17 1.67 -13.84 -6.52
C ALA A 17 0.19 -14.21 -6.76
N ALA A 18 -0.54 -14.45 -5.68
CA ALA A 18 -1.95 -14.83 -5.75
C ALA A 18 -2.81 -13.71 -6.35
N VAL A 19 -3.74 -14.10 -7.21
CA VAL A 19 -4.79 -13.24 -7.78
C VAL A 19 -6.10 -14.03 -7.74
N ALA A 20 -7.11 -13.50 -7.03
CA ALA A 20 -8.42 -14.13 -6.92
C ALA A 20 -9.39 -13.57 -7.97
N ASP A 21 -10.29 -14.42 -8.46
CA ASP A 21 -11.33 -14.04 -9.43
C ASP A 21 -12.64 -13.59 -8.75
N SER A 22 -12.78 -13.80 -7.45
CA SER A 22 -13.88 -13.32 -6.62
C SER A 22 -13.38 -12.81 -5.26
N PRO A 23 -14.14 -11.95 -4.55
CA PRO A 23 -13.78 -11.49 -3.22
C PRO A 23 -13.53 -12.65 -2.26
N VAL A 24 -12.38 -12.63 -1.60
CA VAL A 24 -11.95 -13.62 -0.60
C VAL A 24 -10.98 -12.95 0.36
N LEU A 25 -11.00 -13.36 1.63
CA LEU A 25 -10.01 -12.91 2.60
C LEU A 25 -8.62 -13.43 2.21
N LEU A 26 -7.59 -12.66 2.54
CA LEU A 26 -6.23 -13.19 2.44
C LEU A 26 -6.05 -14.33 3.46
N PRO A 27 -5.38 -15.43 3.08
CA PRO A 27 -5.07 -16.49 4.03
C PRO A 27 -4.25 -15.95 5.20
N CYS A 28 -4.69 -16.22 6.42
CA CYS A 28 -3.97 -15.88 7.64
C CYS A 28 -4.22 -16.93 8.73
N GLU A 29 -3.26 -17.05 9.65
CA GLU A 29 -3.49 -17.70 10.93
C GLU A 29 -4.12 -16.68 11.89
N ARG A 30 -5.29 -16.99 12.43
CA ARG A 30 -6.11 -16.02 13.17
C ARG A 30 -5.42 -15.48 14.42
N GLU A 31 -4.72 -16.34 15.16
CA GLU A 31 -4.00 -15.95 16.37
C GLU A 31 -2.87 -14.97 16.04
N SER A 32 -2.01 -15.30 15.08
CA SER A 32 -0.96 -14.38 14.62
C SER A 32 -1.52 -13.08 14.03
N ALA A 33 -2.65 -13.13 13.32
CA ALA A 33 -3.32 -11.92 12.84
C ALA A 33 -3.80 -11.03 14.01
N SER A 34 -4.41 -11.62 15.03
CA SER A 34 -4.82 -10.90 16.24
C SER A 34 -3.62 -10.25 16.95
N GLU A 35 -2.52 -10.99 17.14
CA GLU A 35 -1.30 -10.45 17.75
C GLU A 35 -0.71 -9.28 16.96
N MET A 36 -0.74 -9.36 15.62
CA MET A 36 -0.31 -8.26 14.75
C MET A 36 -1.21 -7.03 14.88
N ALA A 37 -2.54 -7.22 14.94
CA ALA A 37 -3.48 -6.14 15.17
C ALA A 37 -3.20 -5.42 16.49
N ASP A 38 -3.02 -6.17 17.58
CA ASP A 38 -2.67 -5.61 18.89
C ASP A 38 -1.35 -4.82 18.85
N ALA A 39 -0.35 -5.33 18.15
CA ALA A 39 0.93 -4.63 17.96
C ALA A 39 0.75 -3.31 17.18
N ILE A 40 -0.10 -3.29 16.15
CA ILE A 40 -0.41 -2.07 15.39
C ILE A 40 -1.15 -1.07 16.29
N ARG A 41 -2.14 -1.51 17.09
CA ARG A 41 -2.88 -0.65 18.04
C ARG A 41 -1.97 -0.08 19.13
N ALA A 42 -1.00 -0.84 19.61
CA ALA A 42 0.01 -0.36 20.55
C ALA A 42 0.90 0.72 19.91
N LEU A 43 1.31 0.55 18.64
CA LEU A 43 2.06 1.57 17.91
C LEU A 43 1.21 2.83 17.65
N LEU A 44 -0.07 2.67 17.27
CA LEU A 44 -1.01 3.77 17.10
C LEU A 44 -1.12 4.61 18.39
N THR A 45 -1.24 3.97 19.54
CA THR A 45 -1.30 4.65 20.85
C THR A 45 -0.07 5.52 21.08
N ARG A 46 1.12 5.01 20.73
CA ARG A 46 2.38 5.79 20.82
C ARG A 46 2.37 6.94 19.81
N CYS A 47 1.94 6.70 18.58
CA CYS A 47 1.88 7.72 17.53
C CYS A 47 0.94 8.88 17.91
N ARG A 48 -0.23 8.57 18.50
CA ARG A 48 -1.19 9.60 18.96
C ARG A 48 -0.58 10.53 20.01
N SER A 49 0.32 10.04 20.87
CA SER A 49 1.03 10.90 21.85
C SER A 49 2.02 11.88 21.21
N MET A 50 2.38 11.67 19.94
CA MET A 50 3.27 12.52 19.16
C MET A 50 2.53 13.40 18.14
N ALA A 51 1.20 13.22 17.99
CA ALA A 51 0.40 14.00 17.09
C ALA A 51 0.06 15.35 17.72
N ASP A 52 0.31 16.43 16.98
CA ASP A 52 -0.08 17.79 17.33
C ASP A 52 -0.65 18.48 16.08
N ASP A 53 -1.40 19.58 16.29
CA ASP A 53 -2.10 20.30 15.22
C ASP A 53 -1.15 20.96 14.19
N GLY A 54 0.16 21.00 14.48
CA GLY A 54 1.20 21.55 13.58
C GLY A 54 1.95 20.50 12.77
N ASN A 55 1.80 19.21 13.09
CA ASN A 55 2.58 18.13 12.51
C ASN A 55 1.67 17.14 11.78
N SER A 56 1.52 17.35 10.47
CA SER A 56 0.63 16.53 9.64
C SER A 56 1.08 15.07 9.54
N LEU A 57 2.38 14.78 9.60
CA LEU A 57 2.89 13.43 9.38
C LEU A 57 2.46 12.43 10.47
N PRO A 58 2.62 12.70 11.79
CA PRO A 58 2.05 11.85 12.83
C PRO A 58 0.55 11.67 12.73
N ALA A 59 -0.20 12.71 12.36
CA ALA A 59 -1.65 12.61 12.18
C ALA A 59 -2.00 11.65 11.03
N ARG A 60 -1.34 11.77 9.87
CA ARG A 60 -1.49 10.83 8.75
C ARG A 60 -1.06 9.42 9.11
N LEU A 61 0.03 9.27 9.86
CA LEU A 61 0.48 7.96 10.35
C LEU A 61 -0.53 7.32 11.32
N CYS A 62 -1.17 8.11 12.19
CA CYS A 62 -2.24 7.60 13.06
C CYS A 62 -3.40 7.03 12.23
N LEU A 63 -3.88 7.79 11.23
CA LEU A 63 -4.94 7.33 10.34
C LEU A 63 -4.52 6.04 9.61
N ALA A 64 -3.33 6.00 9.02
CA ALA A 64 -2.84 4.81 8.33
C ALA A 64 -2.73 3.57 9.25
N LEU A 65 -2.33 3.75 10.51
CA LEU A 65 -2.24 2.66 11.49
C LEU A 65 -3.62 2.19 11.98
N GLU A 66 -4.57 3.11 12.12
CA GLU A 66 -5.96 2.81 12.50
C GLU A 66 -6.62 1.90 11.46
N GLU A 67 -6.64 2.32 10.18
CA GLU A 67 -7.25 1.52 9.12
C GLU A 67 -6.47 0.22 8.84
N MET A 68 -5.16 0.20 9.10
CA MET A 68 -4.36 -1.01 9.02
C MET A 68 -4.74 -2.02 10.10
N ALA A 69 -4.97 -1.57 11.34
CA ALA A 69 -5.36 -2.45 12.44
C ALA A 69 -6.73 -3.08 12.16
N GLU A 70 -7.71 -2.27 11.75
CA GLU A 70 -9.07 -2.74 11.43
C GLU A 70 -9.07 -3.78 10.31
N TRP A 71 -8.24 -3.57 9.29
CA TRP A 71 -8.08 -4.53 8.21
C TRP A 71 -7.53 -5.88 8.70
N VAL A 72 -6.56 -5.88 9.61
CA VAL A 72 -5.99 -7.11 10.18
C VAL A 72 -6.97 -7.77 11.15
N GLU A 73 -7.68 -7.00 11.98
CA GLU A 73 -8.72 -7.45 12.90
C GLU A 73 -9.84 -8.19 12.14
N ALA A 74 -10.30 -7.61 11.02
CA ALA A 74 -11.31 -8.24 10.18
C ALA A 74 -10.84 -9.57 9.56
N HIS A 75 -9.56 -9.66 9.15
CA HIS A 75 -8.97 -10.93 8.70
C HIS A 75 -8.92 -11.96 9.81
N ALA A 76 -8.52 -11.57 11.02
CA ALA A 76 -8.50 -12.46 12.20
C ALA A 76 -9.91 -12.96 12.56
N ALA A 77 -10.92 -12.10 12.44
CA ALA A 77 -12.32 -12.42 12.66
C ALA A 77 -12.96 -13.29 11.55
N GLY A 78 -12.32 -13.37 10.38
CA GLY A 78 -12.92 -14.03 9.22
C GLY A 78 -14.07 -13.23 8.58
N ASP A 79 -14.09 -11.91 8.77
CA ASP A 79 -15.13 -11.02 8.25
C ASP A 79 -14.67 -10.34 6.96
N LEU A 80 -15.16 -10.85 5.82
CA LEU A 80 -14.84 -10.31 4.51
C LEU A 80 -15.41 -8.90 4.27
N VAL A 81 -16.57 -8.59 4.84
CA VAL A 81 -17.22 -7.30 4.62
C VAL A 81 -16.48 -6.22 5.38
N ALA A 82 -16.17 -6.47 6.66
CA ALA A 82 -15.35 -5.55 7.46
C ALA A 82 -13.94 -5.39 6.87
N ALA A 83 -13.35 -6.47 6.32
CA ALA A 83 -12.05 -6.39 5.66
C ALA A 83 -12.09 -5.55 4.37
N ALA A 84 -13.21 -5.58 3.64
CA ALA A 84 -13.41 -4.76 2.45
C ALA A 84 -13.61 -3.27 2.81
N ASP A 85 -14.34 -2.99 3.87
CA ASP A 85 -14.55 -1.65 4.43
C ASP A 85 -13.21 -1.01 4.81
N ALA A 86 -12.45 -1.66 5.70
CA ALA A 86 -11.12 -1.19 6.11
C ALA A 86 -10.13 -1.12 4.94
N TRP A 87 -10.23 -1.98 3.92
CA TRP A 87 -9.42 -1.85 2.70
C TRP A 87 -9.74 -0.56 1.93
N GLY A 88 -11.03 -0.20 1.86
CA GLY A 88 -11.50 1.05 1.26
C GLY A 88 -11.01 2.27 2.01
N ASP A 89 -11.09 2.25 3.35
CA ASP A 89 -10.62 3.36 4.18
C ASP A 89 -9.11 3.55 4.09
N ARG A 90 -8.34 2.45 4.04
CA ARG A 90 -6.89 2.49 3.77
C ARG A 90 -6.57 3.17 2.43
N LEU A 91 -7.33 2.85 1.39
CA LEU A 91 -7.16 3.51 0.09
C LEU A 91 -7.49 5.00 0.19
N TYR A 92 -8.54 5.36 0.92
CA TYR A 92 -8.96 6.74 1.12
C TYR A 92 -7.89 7.57 1.85
N VAL A 93 -7.34 7.05 2.96
CA VAL A 93 -6.28 7.76 3.72
C VAL A 93 -4.99 7.88 2.91
N LEU A 94 -4.62 6.84 2.13
CA LEU A 94 -3.44 6.88 1.25
C LEU A 94 -3.58 7.94 0.14
N LEU A 95 -4.77 8.06 -0.46
CA LEU A 95 -5.05 9.16 -1.40
C LEU A 95 -5.09 10.51 -0.70
N GLY A 96 -5.55 10.55 0.55
CA GLY A 96 -5.50 11.72 1.42
C GLY A 96 -4.08 12.23 1.67
N ASP A 97 -3.10 11.33 1.82
CA ASP A 97 -1.69 11.69 1.94
C ASP A 97 -1.18 12.37 0.66
N ALA A 98 -1.48 11.78 -0.50
CA ALA A 98 -1.10 12.35 -1.78
C ALA A 98 -1.75 13.72 -2.00
N ALA A 99 -3.02 13.87 -1.65
CA ALA A 99 -3.73 15.15 -1.74
C ALA A 99 -3.10 16.22 -0.82
N ALA A 100 -2.78 15.85 0.42
CA ALA A 100 -2.19 16.79 1.38
C ALA A 100 -0.75 17.21 1.01
N ALA A 101 0.01 16.32 0.39
CA ALA A 101 1.38 16.57 -0.03
C ALA A 101 1.51 17.08 -1.48
N GLY A 102 0.39 17.26 -2.20
CA GLY A 102 0.40 17.69 -3.61
C GLY A 102 1.06 16.69 -4.56
N LEU A 103 1.04 15.40 -4.22
CA LEU A 103 1.71 14.38 -5.02
C LEU A 103 0.89 14.03 -6.27
N PRO A 104 1.52 13.93 -7.46
CA PRO A 104 0.86 13.46 -8.67
C PRO A 104 0.66 11.94 -8.60
N ALA A 105 -0.29 11.48 -7.78
CA ALA A 105 -0.50 10.08 -7.42
C ALA A 105 -0.60 9.15 -8.63
N ALA A 106 -1.33 9.56 -9.67
CA ALA A 106 -1.47 8.78 -10.90
C ALA A 106 -0.14 8.59 -11.64
N ALA A 107 0.66 9.65 -11.80
CA ALA A 107 1.95 9.58 -12.48
C ALA A 107 3.00 8.80 -11.66
N ILE A 108 2.95 8.94 -10.32
CA ILE A 108 3.78 8.14 -9.41
C ILE A 108 3.43 6.66 -9.55
N PHE A 109 2.14 6.33 -9.52
CA PHE A 109 1.66 4.96 -9.66
C PHE A 109 2.09 4.35 -11.00
N GLU A 110 1.88 5.06 -12.11
CA GLU A 110 2.28 4.61 -13.45
C GLU A 110 3.78 4.31 -13.53
N GLU A 111 4.64 5.22 -13.07
CA GLU A 111 6.10 5.01 -13.09
C GLU A 111 6.53 3.85 -12.16
N ILE A 112 5.90 3.70 -11.00
CA ILE A 112 6.13 2.54 -10.11
C ILE A 112 5.69 1.24 -10.78
N HIS A 113 4.53 1.23 -11.45
CA HIS A 113 4.05 0.07 -12.18
C HIS A 113 5.02 -0.32 -13.30
N GLN A 114 5.46 0.64 -14.13
CA GLN A 114 6.47 0.40 -15.18
C GLN A 114 7.77 -0.17 -14.62
N SER A 115 8.26 0.38 -13.49
CA SER A 115 9.42 -0.18 -12.78
C SER A 115 9.16 -1.61 -12.28
N ASN A 116 7.98 -1.87 -11.71
CA ASN A 116 7.59 -3.18 -11.20
C ASN A 116 7.57 -4.24 -12.32
N MET A 117 7.06 -3.89 -13.51
CA MET A 117 7.02 -4.80 -14.66
C MET A 117 8.41 -5.20 -15.19
N THR A 118 9.48 -4.49 -14.81
CA THR A 118 10.85 -4.92 -15.10
C THR A 118 11.40 -5.99 -14.13
N LYS A 119 10.67 -6.31 -13.06
CA LYS A 119 11.07 -7.33 -12.08
C LYS A 119 10.76 -8.73 -12.60
N THR A 120 11.60 -9.70 -12.28
CA THR A 120 11.37 -11.10 -12.62
C THR A 120 10.58 -11.83 -11.52
N ALA A 121 10.15 -13.05 -11.83
CA ALA A 121 9.45 -13.94 -10.92
C ALA A 121 10.07 -13.93 -9.51
N ALA A 122 9.19 -13.91 -8.51
CA ALA A 122 9.60 -13.90 -7.13
C ALA A 122 10.26 -15.24 -6.78
N LYS A 123 11.41 -15.24 -6.08
CA LYS A 123 11.89 -16.50 -5.47
C LYS A 123 10.88 -16.92 -4.40
N ALA A 124 10.65 -18.23 -4.25
CA ALA A 124 9.83 -18.76 -3.17
C ALA A 124 10.29 -18.17 -1.81
N GLY A 125 9.36 -17.68 -1.00
CA GLY A 125 9.65 -17.04 0.29
C GLY A 125 9.79 -15.51 0.29
N SER A 126 9.58 -14.83 -0.84
CA SER A 126 9.68 -13.36 -0.94
C SER A 126 8.38 -12.60 -0.63
N LEU A 127 7.37 -13.25 -0.01
CA LEU A 127 6.08 -12.65 0.35
C LEU A 127 5.40 -11.93 -0.83
N GLY A 128 5.46 -12.52 -2.03
CA GLY A 128 4.88 -11.92 -3.24
C GLY A 128 5.64 -10.71 -3.77
N LYS A 129 6.93 -10.52 -3.40
CA LYS A 129 7.77 -9.44 -3.93
C LYS A 129 8.66 -9.93 -5.07
N GLY A 130 8.48 -9.39 -6.27
CA GLY A 130 9.34 -9.69 -7.42
C GLY A 130 10.83 -9.46 -7.16
N THR A 131 11.69 -10.23 -7.83
CA THR A 131 13.15 -10.13 -7.68
C THR A 131 13.74 -9.13 -8.67
N LYS A 132 14.74 -8.36 -8.22
CA LYS A 132 15.49 -7.44 -9.11
C LYS A 132 16.52 -8.26 -9.89
N ALA A 133 16.24 -8.53 -11.17
CA ALA A 133 17.19 -9.14 -12.10
C ALA A 133 18.01 -8.08 -12.85
N ALA A 134 18.88 -8.50 -13.76
CA ALA A 134 19.73 -7.63 -14.57
C ALA A 134 18.94 -6.57 -15.39
N ALA A 135 17.68 -6.87 -15.73
CA ALA A 135 16.79 -5.97 -16.47
C ALA A 135 16.00 -4.99 -15.57
N PHE A 136 16.18 -5.02 -14.25
CA PHE A 136 15.43 -4.17 -13.34
C PHE A 136 15.77 -2.68 -13.54
N ARG A 137 14.73 -1.86 -13.73
CA ARG A 137 14.82 -0.40 -13.78
C ARG A 137 14.21 0.20 -12.52
N GLN A 138 14.95 1.08 -11.84
CA GLN A 138 14.42 1.87 -10.73
C GLN A 138 13.38 2.90 -11.23
N PRO A 139 12.33 3.20 -10.46
CA PRO A 139 11.35 4.20 -10.86
C PRO A 139 11.99 5.59 -10.85
N ARG A 140 11.78 6.36 -11.92
CA ARG A 140 12.31 7.71 -12.15
C ARG A 140 11.43 8.77 -11.48
N LEU A 141 11.16 8.60 -10.18
CA LEU A 141 10.26 9.48 -9.43
C LEU A 141 10.73 10.94 -9.40
N ARG A 142 12.05 11.20 -9.52
CA ARG A 142 12.56 12.56 -9.63
C ARG A 142 12.02 13.28 -10.88
N GLU A 143 11.96 12.59 -12.03
CA GLU A 143 11.43 13.14 -13.28
C GLU A 143 9.92 13.36 -13.19
N VAL A 144 9.22 12.45 -12.49
CA VAL A 144 7.77 12.56 -12.22
C VAL A 144 7.44 13.75 -11.32
N LEU A 145 8.22 13.97 -10.26
CA LEU A 145 7.99 15.04 -9.30
C LEU A 145 8.48 16.41 -9.79
N PHE A 146 9.52 16.44 -10.62
CA PHE A 146 10.16 17.65 -11.11
C PHE A 146 10.36 17.59 -12.64
N PRO A 147 9.27 17.65 -13.44
CA PRO A 147 9.38 17.62 -14.89
C PRO A 147 10.12 18.86 -15.41
N ALA A 148 10.89 18.70 -16.49
CA ALA A 148 11.81 19.72 -17.03
C ALA A 148 11.16 21.08 -17.41
N ASN A 149 9.82 21.17 -17.39
CA ASN A 149 9.06 22.39 -17.64
C ASN A 149 8.71 23.19 -16.37
N TYR A 150 9.16 22.78 -15.18
CA TYR A 150 9.15 23.62 -13.98
C TYR A 150 10.47 24.39 -13.86
N GLY A 151 10.67 25.37 -14.75
CA GLY A 151 11.65 26.44 -14.59
C GLY A 151 11.05 27.59 -13.76
N PRO A 152 11.86 28.44 -13.13
CA PRO A 152 11.39 29.38 -12.10
C PRO A 152 10.54 30.48 -12.72
N ASP A 153 9.33 30.68 -12.18
CA ASP A 153 8.71 32.00 -12.15
C ASP A 153 9.43 32.88 -11.12
#